data_AF-A0A3L7CTU3-F1
#
_entry.id   AF-A0A3L7CTU3-F1
#
_cell.length_a   1.000
_cell.length_b   1.000
_cell.length_c   1.000
_cell.angle_alpha   90.00
_cell.angle_beta   90.00
_cell.angle_gamma   90.00
#
_symmetry.space_group_name_H-M   'P 1'
#
loop_
_entity.id
_entity.type
_entity.pdbx_description
1 polymer ?
#
loop_
_entity_poly.entity_id
_entity_poly.type
_entity_poly.pdbx_seq_one_letter_code
_entity_poly.pdbx_strand_id
1 'polypeptide(L)'
;MEIRDTNPSDAYKIQWREVNDGSKKLLISDRVLLVNVSWDDLNAQGLIFGKTITIDGRQYKLRVLTGGSDYHHGTGNYSGGYPSSNEWDRIITNEAGFSGLPVPSATDLDIYQYSIDFNSAHNQFWNWFYVYSWVQETYTGNSATRAVRGYVSACFWDYYSSDSRGAIFGWRPVLEVLNSAPVISGSDSNLGNKVAPFTVNYSVDDTDTSDTLTVTEKVDTTTIRTINNAVRGQTYTLDLSSVWSTLSLGSHTITITVTDDKGGTATRTYTFTKTDDRIKFTLKNPIKTSIAAKKIVVSGVVTVPKGATLSVKACNNGFDSNPTWEDITTAFLNRQAYSFTNTTKTASNWGINIQFEILKGTATDQIIVDGFGFSFE
;
A
#
# COMPACT_ATOMS: atom_id res chain seq x y z
N MET A 1 -17.53 -10.68 -26.32
CA MET A 1 -16.07 -10.70 -26.06
C MET A 1 -15.83 -9.98 -24.76
N GLU A 2 -14.92 -10.48 -23.94
CA GLU A 2 -14.60 -9.87 -22.66
C GLU A 2 -13.12 -10.05 -22.35
N ILE A 3 -12.59 -9.10 -21.59
CA ILE A 3 -11.30 -9.21 -20.92
C ILE A 3 -11.63 -9.45 -19.44
N ARG A 4 -10.95 -10.41 -18.82
CA ARG A 4 -11.15 -10.81 -17.43
C ARG A 4 -9.90 -10.52 -16.60
N ASP A 5 -10.01 -10.72 -15.30
CA ASP A 5 -8.91 -10.69 -14.33
C ASP A 5 -7.73 -11.58 -14.76
N THR A 6 -6.56 -11.25 -14.25
CA THR A 6 -5.31 -11.91 -14.63
C THR A 6 -5.37 -13.40 -14.30
N ASN A 7 -5.20 -14.23 -15.33
CA ASN A 7 -5.11 -15.67 -15.14
C ASN A 7 -3.77 -16.04 -14.45
N PRO A 8 -3.76 -16.95 -13.46
CA PRO A 8 -2.53 -17.42 -12.83
C PRO A 8 -1.54 -18.06 -13.81
N SER A 9 -2.01 -18.64 -14.91
CA SER A 9 -1.17 -19.26 -15.92
C SER A 9 -0.67 -18.25 -16.96
N ASP A 10 0.64 -18.23 -17.18
CA ASP A 10 1.31 -17.36 -18.15
C ASP A 10 0.84 -17.61 -19.60
N ALA A 11 0.34 -18.81 -19.90
CA ALA A 11 -0.12 -19.18 -21.24
C ALA A 11 -1.34 -18.36 -21.72
N TYR A 12 -2.06 -17.72 -20.80
CA TYR A 12 -3.25 -16.92 -21.10
C TYR A 12 -3.03 -15.42 -20.88
N LYS A 13 -1.80 -14.97 -20.61
CA LYS A 13 -1.50 -13.57 -20.36
C LYS A 13 -1.34 -12.80 -21.67
N ILE A 14 -2.03 -11.66 -21.75
CA ILE A 14 -1.88 -10.70 -22.84
C ILE A 14 -0.67 -9.82 -22.52
N GLN A 15 0.18 -9.57 -23.52
CA GLN A 15 1.25 -8.60 -23.40
C GLN A 15 0.70 -7.20 -23.72
N TRP A 16 0.92 -6.28 -22.80
CA TRP A 16 0.48 -4.90 -22.90
C TRP A 16 1.70 -3.98 -23.05
N ARG A 17 1.62 -3.04 -24.00
CA ARG A 17 2.59 -1.96 -24.18
C ARG A 17 2.08 -0.73 -23.44
N GLU A 18 2.82 -0.31 -22.42
CA GLU A 18 2.49 0.89 -21.64
C GLU A 18 2.94 2.15 -22.39
N VAL A 19 2.03 3.13 -22.50
CA VAL A 19 2.29 4.43 -23.12
C VAL A 19 1.65 5.53 -22.29
N ASN A 20 2.44 6.54 -21.91
CA ASN A 20 1.94 7.74 -21.24
C ASN A 20 1.74 8.84 -22.30
N ASP A 21 0.49 9.07 -22.70
CA ASP A 21 0.11 10.10 -23.69
C ASP A 21 -0.58 11.28 -22.98
N GLY A 22 0.19 12.31 -22.68
CA GLY A 22 -0.28 13.45 -21.89
C GLY A 22 -0.72 13.01 -20.49
N SER A 23 -1.98 13.25 -20.13
CA SER A 23 -2.57 12.81 -18.87
C SER A 23 -3.10 11.37 -18.91
N LYS A 24 -3.07 10.70 -20.08
CA LYS A 24 -3.58 9.34 -20.23
C LYS A 24 -2.46 8.34 -20.04
N LYS A 25 -2.73 7.30 -19.26
CA LYS A 25 -1.94 6.08 -19.25
C LYS A 25 -2.68 5.00 -20.03
N LEU A 26 -2.06 4.54 -21.12
CA LEU A 26 -2.61 3.54 -22.03
C LEU A 26 -1.84 2.22 -21.90
N LEU A 27 -2.56 1.12 -21.91
CA LEU A 27 -2.03 -0.23 -22.09
C LEU A 27 -2.57 -0.76 -23.42
N ILE A 28 -1.72 -0.85 -24.43
CA ILE A 28 -2.10 -1.25 -25.79
C ILE A 28 -1.71 -2.71 -25.98
N SER A 29 -2.62 -3.55 -26.45
CA SER A 29 -2.26 -4.93 -26.75
C SER A 29 -1.18 -4.99 -27.84
N ASP A 30 -0.16 -5.81 -27.61
CA ASP A 30 0.95 -5.99 -28.54
C ASP A 30 0.54 -6.59 -29.89
N ARG A 31 -0.70 -7.09 -30.01
CA ARG A 31 -1.27 -7.72 -31.20
C ARG A 31 -2.79 -7.56 -31.28
N VAL A 32 -3.34 -7.93 -32.43
CA VAL A 32 -4.78 -8.20 -32.55
C VAL A 32 -5.12 -9.48 -31.79
N LEU A 33 -6.06 -9.41 -30.84
CA LEU A 33 -6.44 -10.56 -30.00
C LEU A 33 -7.57 -11.40 -30.59
N LEU A 34 -8.35 -10.84 -31.49
CA LEU A 34 -9.43 -11.54 -32.18
C LEU A 34 -9.52 -11.05 -33.62
N VAL A 35 -9.58 -11.99 -34.56
CA VAL A 35 -9.92 -11.73 -35.97
C VAL A 35 -11.32 -12.24 -36.30
N ASN A 36 -11.78 -12.03 -37.53
CA ASN A 36 -13.11 -12.42 -37.99
C ASN A 36 -14.24 -11.72 -37.22
N VAL A 37 -13.99 -10.46 -36.87
CA VAL A 37 -14.92 -9.58 -36.14
C VAL A 37 -15.09 -8.29 -36.95
N SER A 38 -16.33 -7.84 -37.08
CA SER A 38 -16.65 -6.57 -37.76
C SER A 38 -16.58 -5.39 -36.81
N TRP A 39 -16.43 -4.19 -37.34
CA TRP A 39 -16.51 -2.97 -36.55
C TRP A 39 -17.87 -2.87 -35.84
N ASP A 40 -18.97 -3.26 -36.51
CA ASP A 40 -20.31 -3.27 -35.93
C ASP A 40 -20.45 -4.25 -34.75
N ASP A 41 -19.81 -5.42 -34.80
CA ASP A 41 -19.77 -6.36 -33.66
C ASP A 41 -19.07 -5.75 -32.44
N LEU A 42 -17.97 -5.04 -32.67
CA LEU A 42 -17.21 -4.35 -31.61
C LEU A 42 -18.04 -3.20 -31.03
N ASN A 43 -18.65 -2.41 -31.91
CA ASN A 43 -19.43 -1.23 -31.53
C ASN A 43 -20.69 -1.62 -30.75
N ALA A 44 -21.39 -2.66 -31.16
CA ALA A 44 -22.56 -3.20 -30.44
C ALA A 44 -22.22 -3.63 -28.99
N GLN A 45 -20.95 -3.95 -28.73
CA GLN A 45 -20.45 -4.28 -27.39
C GLN A 45 -19.81 -3.09 -26.65
N GLY A 46 -19.81 -1.89 -27.26
CA GLY A 46 -19.18 -0.69 -26.72
C GLY A 46 -17.66 -0.67 -26.80
N LEU A 47 -17.04 -1.56 -27.58
CA LEU A 47 -15.59 -1.78 -27.58
C LEU A 47 -14.84 -0.88 -28.56
N ILE A 48 -15.54 -0.12 -29.40
CA ILE A 48 -14.91 0.87 -30.27
C ILE A 48 -14.52 2.12 -29.49
N PHE A 49 -15.50 2.82 -28.93
CA PHE A 49 -15.29 4.13 -28.29
C PHE A 49 -14.96 4.04 -26.80
N GLY A 50 -15.31 2.95 -26.15
CA GLY A 50 -15.07 2.76 -24.73
C GLY A 50 -16.19 2.06 -24.01
N LYS A 51 -15.79 1.05 -23.24
CA LYS A 51 -16.59 0.42 -22.21
C LYS A 51 -15.78 0.37 -20.92
N THR A 52 -16.36 0.82 -19.81
CA THR A 52 -15.71 0.67 -18.50
C THR A 52 -15.72 -0.80 -18.11
N ILE A 53 -14.55 -1.31 -17.74
CA ILE A 53 -14.37 -2.66 -17.21
C ILE A 53 -13.50 -2.61 -15.95
N THR A 54 -13.55 -3.67 -15.16
CA THR A 54 -12.68 -3.87 -14.00
C THR A 54 -11.79 -5.07 -14.25
N ILE A 55 -10.48 -4.91 -14.05
CA ILE A 55 -9.48 -5.98 -14.10
C ILE A 55 -8.66 -5.89 -12.82
N ASP A 56 -8.58 -6.98 -12.07
CA ASP A 56 -7.84 -7.10 -10.81
C ASP A 56 -8.18 -5.97 -9.82
N GLY A 57 -9.47 -5.58 -9.77
CA GLY A 57 -9.99 -4.52 -8.91
C GLY A 57 -9.77 -3.08 -9.44
N ARG A 58 -9.12 -2.90 -10.59
CA ARG A 58 -8.85 -1.57 -11.17
C ARG A 58 -9.77 -1.28 -12.36
N GLN A 59 -10.24 -0.04 -12.46
CA GLN A 59 -11.11 0.39 -13.56
C GLN A 59 -10.32 0.86 -14.79
N TYR A 60 -10.77 0.43 -15.96
CA TYR A 60 -10.21 0.80 -17.26
C TYR A 60 -11.33 1.14 -18.24
N LYS A 61 -11.05 2.06 -19.16
CA LYS A 61 -11.85 2.24 -20.38
C LYS A 61 -11.25 1.36 -21.47
N LEU A 62 -11.94 0.27 -21.80
CA LEU A 62 -11.58 -0.65 -22.87
C LEU A 62 -12.11 -0.13 -24.21
N ARG A 63 -11.22 0.14 -25.15
CA ARG A 63 -11.54 0.69 -26.49
C ARG A 63 -10.54 0.21 -27.54
N VAL A 64 -10.62 0.75 -28.76
CA VAL A 64 -9.55 0.66 -29.78
C VAL A 64 -8.84 2.02 -29.94
N LEU A 65 -7.70 2.04 -30.64
CA LEU A 65 -6.97 3.27 -30.97
C LEU A 65 -7.77 4.15 -31.94
N THR A 66 -7.57 5.46 -31.86
CA THR A 66 -7.84 6.36 -32.97
C THR A 66 -6.80 6.13 -34.08
N GLY A 67 -7.26 6.08 -35.34
CA GLY A 67 -6.40 5.83 -36.50
C GLY A 67 -6.57 6.84 -37.63
N GLY A 68 -7.38 7.88 -37.44
CA GLY A 68 -7.68 8.87 -38.46
C GLY A 68 -8.87 8.47 -39.34
N SER A 69 -9.66 9.47 -39.74
CA SER A 69 -10.88 9.33 -40.54
C SER A 69 -10.63 9.38 -42.05
N ASP A 70 -9.40 9.64 -42.49
CA ASP A 70 -8.98 9.64 -43.88
C ASP A 70 -7.49 9.28 -43.96
N TYR A 71 -6.93 9.00 -45.14
CA TYR A 71 -5.47 8.95 -45.33
C TYR A 71 -4.90 10.38 -45.35
N HIS A 72 -3.60 10.57 -45.10
CA HIS A 72 -3.02 11.93 -45.21
C HIS A 72 -3.19 12.49 -46.62
N HIS A 73 -3.65 13.74 -46.69
CA HIS A 73 -3.99 14.38 -47.94
C HIS A 73 -2.79 14.46 -48.90
N GLY A 74 -2.98 13.97 -50.14
CA GLY A 74 -2.00 14.12 -51.23
C GLY A 74 -0.88 13.07 -51.26
N THR A 75 -0.82 12.15 -50.30
CA THR A 75 0.30 11.18 -50.14
C THR A 75 -0.14 9.71 -50.20
N GLY A 76 -1.45 9.44 -50.23
CA GLY A 76 -2.02 8.10 -50.42
C GLY A 76 -2.00 7.23 -49.15
N ASN A 77 -2.44 5.98 -49.28
CA ASN A 77 -2.74 5.07 -48.16
C ASN A 77 -1.54 4.66 -47.28
N TYR A 78 -0.31 4.92 -47.71
CA TYR A 78 0.94 4.54 -47.02
C TYR A 78 1.57 5.69 -46.23
N SER A 79 0.84 6.77 -46.04
CA SER A 79 1.36 7.95 -45.37
C SER A 79 0.90 8.08 -43.92
N GLY A 80 0.00 7.21 -43.46
CA GLY A 80 -0.69 7.34 -42.17
C GLY A 80 -2.14 7.81 -42.31
N GLY A 81 -2.76 8.17 -41.18
CA GLY A 81 -4.13 8.67 -41.11
C GLY A 81 -4.24 10.16 -40.76
N TYR A 82 -5.25 10.83 -41.30
CA TYR A 82 -5.62 12.19 -40.94
C TYR A 82 -6.85 12.20 -39.99
N PRO A 83 -6.86 13.02 -38.92
CA PRO A 83 -5.83 13.98 -38.53
C PRO A 83 -4.57 13.31 -37.95
N SER A 84 -3.41 13.97 -38.08
CA SER A 84 -2.12 13.49 -37.54
C SER A 84 -2.06 13.41 -36.01
N SER A 85 -3.09 13.91 -35.32
CA SER A 85 -3.27 13.74 -33.89
C SER A 85 -3.76 12.34 -33.49
N ASN A 86 -4.06 11.45 -34.45
CA ASN A 86 -4.51 10.09 -34.19
C ASN A 86 -3.45 9.27 -33.41
N GLU A 87 -3.93 8.37 -32.56
CA GLU A 87 -3.07 7.58 -31.68
C GLU A 87 -2.25 6.54 -32.45
N TRP A 88 -2.73 6.00 -33.55
CA TRP A 88 -1.98 5.00 -34.32
C TRP A 88 -0.67 5.59 -34.86
N ASP A 89 -0.71 6.75 -35.52
CA ASP A 89 0.51 7.39 -36.05
C ASP A 89 1.41 7.86 -34.91
N ARG A 90 0.83 8.51 -33.90
CA ARG A 90 1.62 9.01 -32.78
C ARG A 90 2.32 7.90 -32.01
N ILE A 91 1.67 6.75 -31.83
CA ILE A 91 2.12 5.67 -30.91
C ILE A 91 2.67 4.45 -31.65
N ILE A 92 1.92 3.86 -32.59
CA ILE A 92 2.32 2.63 -33.27
C ILE A 92 3.47 2.92 -34.23
N THR A 93 3.40 3.97 -35.06
CA THR A 93 4.53 4.41 -35.91
C THR A 93 5.51 5.31 -35.15
N ASN A 94 5.19 5.64 -33.89
CA ASN A 94 5.98 6.43 -32.97
C ASN A 94 6.40 7.81 -33.49
N GLU A 95 5.54 8.46 -34.30
CA GLU A 95 5.80 9.80 -34.83
C GLU A 95 5.90 10.88 -33.74
N ALA A 96 5.30 10.63 -32.58
CA ALA A 96 5.39 11.53 -31.42
C ALA A 96 6.66 11.32 -30.57
N GLY A 97 7.50 10.33 -30.87
CA GLY A 97 8.79 10.12 -30.20
C GLY A 97 8.70 9.63 -28.76
N PHE A 98 7.74 8.74 -28.44
CA PHE A 98 7.64 8.12 -27.13
C PHE A 98 8.87 7.27 -26.82
N SER A 99 9.45 7.49 -25.64
CA SER A 99 10.62 6.74 -25.17
C SER A 99 10.29 5.26 -24.98
N GLY A 100 11.17 4.38 -25.46
CA GLY A 100 11.03 2.92 -25.33
C GLY A 100 10.14 2.25 -26.38
N LEU A 101 9.44 3.01 -27.24
CA LEU A 101 8.72 2.46 -28.39
C LEU A 101 9.63 2.38 -29.63
N PRO A 102 9.53 1.33 -30.45
CA PRO A 102 10.30 1.23 -31.69
C PRO A 102 9.79 2.24 -32.73
N VAL A 103 10.67 2.67 -33.62
CA VAL A 103 10.32 3.45 -34.81
C VAL A 103 10.37 2.48 -36.01
N PRO A 104 9.38 2.50 -36.92
CA PRO A 104 9.41 1.71 -38.15
C PRO A 104 10.68 1.98 -38.97
N SER A 105 11.25 0.94 -39.56
CA SER A 105 12.29 1.10 -40.58
C SER A 105 11.69 1.52 -41.93
N ALA A 106 12.53 1.79 -42.93
CA ALA A 106 12.05 2.20 -44.24
C ALA A 106 11.20 1.11 -44.93
N THR A 107 11.48 -0.18 -44.71
CA THR A 107 10.71 -1.27 -45.34
C THR A 107 9.37 -1.47 -44.64
N ASP A 108 9.30 -1.25 -43.32
CA ASP A 108 8.05 -1.27 -42.55
C ASP A 108 7.02 -0.21 -43.01
N LEU A 109 7.46 0.79 -43.79
CA LEU A 109 6.66 1.91 -44.27
C LEU A 109 6.39 1.85 -45.79
N ASP A 110 6.95 0.88 -46.50
CA ASP A 110 6.82 0.80 -47.94
C ASP A 110 5.52 0.09 -48.39
N ILE A 111 5.39 -0.13 -49.71
CA ILE A 111 4.19 -0.71 -50.33
C ILE A 111 4.28 -2.22 -50.53
N TYR A 112 5.42 -2.82 -50.20
CA TYR A 112 5.70 -4.21 -50.41
C TYR A 112 5.50 -5.00 -49.11
N GLN A 113 4.97 -6.21 -49.23
CA GLN A 113 4.67 -7.06 -48.08
C GLN A 113 5.59 -8.27 -48.09
N TYR A 114 6.80 -8.10 -47.56
CA TYR A 114 7.86 -9.10 -47.64
C TYR A 114 8.20 -9.71 -46.27
N SER A 115 8.98 -10.79 -46.30
CA SER A 115 9.42 -11.46 -45.08
C SER A 115 10.33 -10.59 -44.20
N ILE A 116 10.96 -9.56 -44.76
CA ILE A 116 11.76 -8.60 -43.99
C ILE A 116 10.89 -7.77 -43.04
N ASP A 117 9.68 -7.41 -43.46
CA ASP A 117 8.73 -6.64 -42.65
C ASP A 117 8.06 -7.53 -41.62
N PHE A 118 7.73 -8.78 -41.99
CA PHE A 118 7.24 -9.78 -41.03
C PHE A 118 8.22 -10.00 -39.87
N ASN A 119 9.51 -10.09 -40.18
CA ASN A 119 10.58 -10.34 -39.20
C ASN A 119 11.19 -9.05 -38.62
N SER A 120 10.67 -7.87 -38.99
CA SER A 120 11.25 -6.61 -38.53
C SER A 120 11.07 -6.44 -37.01
N ALA A 121 12.00 -5.73 -36.37
CA ALA A 121 11.89 -5.44 -34.95
C ALA A 121 10.59 -4.69 -34.61
N HIS A 122 10.13 -3.83 -35.52
CA HIS A 122 8.88 -3.09 -35.37
C HIS A 122 7.66 -4.01 -35.39
N ASN A 123 7.57 -4.93 -36.36
CA ASN A 123 6.47 -5.89 -36.42
C ASN A 123 6.53 -6.94 -35.30
N GLN A 124 7.71 -7.39 -34.86
CA GLN A 124 7.80 -8.29 -33.71
C GLN A 124 7.30 -7.61 -32.41
N PHE A 125 7.38 -6.28 -32.33
CA PHE A 125 6.86 -5.52 -31.21
C PHE A 125 5.34 -5.31 -31.27
N TRP A 126 4.80 -4.98 -32.45
CA TRP A 126 3.42 -4.54 -32.64
C TRP A 126 2.50 -5.50 -33.40
N ASN A 127 3.01 -6.54 -34.08
CA ASN A 127 2.24 -7.56 -34.81
C ASN A 127 1.16 -6.95 -35.73
N TRP A 128 1.54 -6.06 -36.65
CA TRP A 128 0.63 -5.40 -37.60
C TRP A 128 0.58 -6.10 -38.96
N PHE A 129 1.56 -6.94 -39.30
CA PHE A 129 1.69 -7.57 -40.61
C PHE A 129 0.57 -8.61 -40.86
N TYR A 130 -0.04 -8.57 -42.05
CA TYR A 130 -1.17 -9.42 -42.51
C TYR A 130 -2.51 -9.30 -41.75
N VAL A 131 -2.61 -8.42 -40.76
CA VAL A 131 -3.85 -8.24 -40.00
C VAL A 131 -4.17 -6.76 -39.83
N TYR A 132 -5.36 -6.38 -40.28
CA TYR A 132 -5.94 -5.07 -40.02
C TYR A 132 -6.44 -4.96 -38.58
N SER A 133 -6.13 -3.84 -37.95
CA SER A 133 -6.79 -3.42 -36.72
C SER A 133 -7.93 -2.46 -37.05
N TRP A 134 -9.13 -2.75 -36.58
CA TRP A 134 -10.20 -1.75 -36.55
C TRP A 134 -9.82 -0.60 -35.63
N VAL A 135 -10.04 0.63 -36.10
CA VAL A 135 -9.87 1.86 -35.32
C VAL A 135 -11.23 2.57 -35.12
N GLN A 136 -11.24 3.68 -34.39
CA GLN A 136 -12.49 4.33 -33.97
C GLN A 136 -13.27 4.96 -35.12
N GLU A 137 -12.57 5.43 -36.14
CA GLU A 137 -13.09 6.43 -37.06
C GLU A 137 -13.94 5.83 -38.19
N THR A 138 -14.96 6.60 -38.56
CA THR A 138 -15.69 6.45 -39.82
C THR A 138 -14.92 7.16 -40.92
N TYR A 139 -14.85 6.56 -42.10
CA TYR A 139 -14.20 7.20 -43.25
C TYR A 139 -14.99 8.43 -43.68
N THR A 140 -14.32 9.57 -43.85
CA THR A 140 -14.91 10.84 -44.29
C THR A 140 -15.64 10.74 -45.64
N GLY A 141 -15.11 9.94 -46.57
CA GLY A 141 -15.67 9.78 -47.91
C GLY A 141 -16.89 8.86 -47.98
N ASN A 142 -17.15 8.03 -46.96
CA ASN A 142 -18.28 7.11 -46.95
C ASN A 142 -18.68 6.70 -45.52
N SER A 143 -19.88 7.10 -45.08
CA SER A 143 -20.39 6.81 -43.73
C SER A 143 -20.67 5.32 -43.46
N ALA A 144 -20.74 4.48 -44.50
CA ALA A 144 -20.90 3.03 -44.36
C ALA A 144 -19.57 2.29 -44.10
N THR A 145 -18.43 2.96 -44.25
CA THR A 145 -17.11 2.34 -44.08
C THR A 145 -16.38 2.88 -42.84
N ARG A 146 -15.43 2.09 -42.36
CA ARG A 146 -14.64 2.34 -41.15
C ARG A 146 -13.18 2.21 -41.47
N ALA A 147 -12.37 3.02 -40.80
CA ALA A 147 -10.92 3.00 -40.98
C ALA A 147 -10.32 1.72 -40.38
N VAL A 148 -9.28 1.24 -41.04
CA VAL A 148 -8.41 0.17 -40.56
C VAL A 148 -6.95 0.55 -40.74
N ARG A 149 -6.08 -0.03 -39.90
CA ARG A 149 -4.64 0.24 -39.93
C ARG A 149 -3.82 -1.05 -39.94
N GLY A 150 -2.60 -0.99 -40.46
CA GLY A 150 -1.64 -2.11 -40.51
C GLY A 150 -1.72 -2.93 -41.80
N TYR A 151 -1.58 -4.26 -41.70
CA TYR A 151 -1.56 -5.21 -42.81
C TYR A 151 -0.31 -5.15 -43.69
N VAL A 152 -0.20 -4.18 -44.62
CA VAL A 152 0.93 -4.09 -45.57
C VAL A 152 2.12 -3.35 -44.98
N SER A 153 1.85 -2.25 -44.27
CA SER A 153 2.86 -1.40 -43.65
C SER A 153 2.37 -0.93 -42.27
N ALA A 154 3.30 -0.55 -41.41
CA ALA A 154 3.01 -0.06 -40.06
C ALA A 154 2.12 1.20 -40.07
N CYS A 155 2.25 2.05 -41.10
CA CYS A 155 1.47 3.28 -41.25
C CYS A 155 0.28 3.12 -42.20
N PHE A 156 0.11 1.97 -42.85
CA PHE A 156 -0.93 1.79 -43.86
C PHE A 156 -2.32 2.09 -43.30
N TRP A 157 -3.11 2.80 -44.10
CA TRP A 157 -4.46 3.25 -43.80
C TRP A 157 -5.39 2.81 -44.93
N ASP A 158 -6.50 2.15 -44.57
CA ASP A 158 -7.51 1.71 -45.53
C ASP A 158 -8.90 1.81 -44.91
N TYR A 159 -9.94 1.50 -45.69
CA TYR A 159 -11.32 1.49 -45.23
C TYR A 159 -12.11 0.31 -45.78
N TYR A 160 -13.01 -0.21 -44.95
CA TYR A 160 -13.90 -1.30 -45.33
C TYR A 160 -15.30 -1.07 -44.75
N SER A 161 -16.33 -1.72 -45.32
CA SER A 161 -17.69 -1.68 -44.77
C SER A 161 -17.71 -2.05 -43.29
N SER A 162 -18.52 -1.37 -42.48
CA SER A 162 -18.55 -1.57 -41.02
C SER A 162 -18.92 -2.99 -40.57
N ASP A 163 -19.61 -3.73 -41.45
CA ASP A 163 -20.04 -5.12 -41.28
C ASP A 163 -19.04 -6.14 -41.84
N SER A 164 -17.94 -5.70 -42.44
CA SER A 164 -16.89 -6.57 -42.99
C SER A 164 -16.34 -7.53 -41.94
N ARG A 165 -16.32 -8.82 -42.27
CA ARG A 165 -15.75 -9.89 -41.44
C ARG A 165 -14.77 -10.70 -42.27
N GLY A 166 -13.68 -11.11 -41.65
CA GLY A 166 -12.68 -11.94 -42.30
C GLY A 166 -11.50 -12.20 -41.38
N ALA A 167 -10.70 -13.21 -41.70
CA ALA A 167 -9.54 -13.60 -40.90
C ALA A 167 -8.43 -12.52 -40.82
N ILE A 168 -8.58 -11.45 -41.61
CA ILE A 168 -7.66 -10.31 -41.66
C ILE A 168 -8.17 -9.08 -40.88
N PHE A 169 -9.44 -9.06 -40.44
CA PHE A 169 -10.02 -7.94 -39.70
C PHE A 169 -10.11 -8.28 -38.23
N GLY A 170 -9.56 -7.43 -37.36
CA GLY A 170 -9.51 -7.77 -35.96
C GLY A 170 -9.48 -6.62 -34.96
N TRP A 171 -9.63 -7.05 -33.72
CA TRP A 171 -9.71 -6.23 -32.53
C TRP A 171 -8.37 -6.19 -31.80
N ARG A 172 -7.77 -5.00 -31.75
CA ARG A 172 -6.62 -4.68 -30.91
C ARG A 172 -7.09 -3.79 -29.76
N PRO A 173 -7.26 -4.34 -28.54
CA PRO A 173 -7.75 -3.55 -27.43
C PRO A 173 -6.69 -2.59 -26.87
N VAL A 174 -7.19 -1.50 -26.31
CA VAL A 174 -6.49 -0.52 -25.50
C VAL A 174 -7.22 -0.40 -24.18
N LEU A 175 -6.49 -0.48 -23.07
CA LEU A 175 -6.97 -0.11 -21.75
C LEU A 175 -6.46 1.29 -21.43
N GLU A 176 -7.36 2.25 -21.34
CA GLU A 176 -7.07 3.56 -20.75
C GLU A 176 -7.31 3.47 -19.25
N VAL A 177 -6.26 3.70 -18.46
CA VAL A 177 -6.33 3.67 -16.99
C VAL A 177 -7.23 4.82 -16.54
N LEU A 178 -8.30 4.49 -15.80
CA LEU A 178 -9.25 5.48 -15.31
C LEU A 178 -9.03 5.87 -13.84
N ASN A 179 -8.28 5.06 -13.11
CA ASN A 179 -7.98 5.29 -11.71
C ASN A 179 -6.56 4.83 -11.38
N SER A 180 -5.83 5.67 -10.65
CA SER A 180 -4.53 5.38 -10.07
C SER A 180 -4.72 4.99 -8.62
N ALA A 181 -3.89 4.08 -8.12
CA ALA A 181 -3.94 3.80 -6.69
C ALA A 181 -3.37 5.00 -5.91
N PRO A 182 -3.92 5.31 -4.73
CA PRO A 182 -3.36 6.33 -3.86
C PRO A 182 -1.96 5.96 -3.40
N VAL A 183 -1.23 6.94 -2.88
CA VAL A 183 0.12 6.77 -2.34
C VAL A 183 0.18 7.16 -0.87
N ILE A 184 1.11 6.55 -0.13
CA ILE A 184 1.44 6.92 1.25
C ILE A 184 2.91 7.32 1.31
N SER A 185 3.21 8.46 1.94
CA SER A 185 4.57 8.96 2.13
C SER A 185 5.48 7.97 2.86
N GLY A 186 6.80 8.14 2.70
CA GLY A 186 7.79 7.32 3.40
C GLY A 186 7.96 5.91 2.83
N SER A 187 8.59 5.03 3.58
CA SER A 187 8.87 3.64 3.20
C SER A 187 8.61 2.69 4.37
N ASP A 188 8.44 1.40 4.07
CA ASP A 188 8.39 0.38 5.11
C ASP A 188 9.70 0.38 5.89
N SER A 189 9.62 0.30 7.22
CA SER A 189 10.81 0.36 8.07
C SER A 189 10.58 -0.24 9.46
N ASN A 190 11.68 -0.66 10.08
CA ASN A 190 11.70 -1.04 11.49
C ASN A 190 12.05 0.18 12.34
N LEU A 191 11.15 0.58 13.24
CA LEU A 191 11.27 1.73 14.13
C LEU A 191 12.04 1.42 15.42
N GLY A 192 12.54 0.19 15.56
CA GLY A 192 13.38 -0.26 16.66
C GLY A 192 12.61 -0.54 17.95
N ASN A 193 13.34 -0.50 19.07
CA ASN A 193 12.79 -0.76 20.40
C ASN A 193 12.06 0.47 20.96
N LYS A 194 10.93 0.24 21.64
CA LYS A 194 10.08 1.29 22.21
C LYS A 194 9.67 0.92 23.64
N VAL A 195 9.88 1.83 24.57
CA VAL A 195 9.56 1.68 26.02
C VAL A 195 8.38 2.53 26.47
N ALA A 196 7.87 3.39 25.59
CA ALA A 196 6.76 4.31 25.83
C ALA A 196 5.93 4.46 24.55
N PRO A 197 4.65 4.88 24.64
CA PRO A 197 3.86 5.19 23.47
C PRO A 197 4.55 6.23 22.59
N PHE A 198 4.37 6.11 21.28
CA PHE A 198 4.98 6.98 20.29
C PHE A 198 4.04 7.22 19.11
N THR A 199 4.42 8.17 18.27
CA THR A 199 3.65 8.57 17.09
C THR A 199 4.40 8.30 15.78
N VAL A 200 3.66 8.12 14.69
CA VAL A 200 4.19 8.03 13.32
C VAL A 200 3.49 9.07 12.45
N ASN A 201 4.27 9.92 11.77
CA ASN A 201 3.75 10.89 10.83
C ASN A 201 3.76 10.33 9.40
N TYR A 202 2.70 10.59 8.65
CA TYR A 202 2.58 10.23 7.24
C TYR A 202 1.62 11.18 6.52
N SER A 203 1.65 11.22 5.19
CA SER A 203 0.61 11.83 4.37
C SER A 203 0.12 10.84 3.31
N VAL A 204 -1.06 11.11 2.77
CA VAL A 204 -1.63 10.37 1.64
C VAL A 204 -1.90 11.30 0.47
N ASP A 205 -1.82 10.77 -0.74
CA ASP A 205 -2.11 11.52 -1.96
C ASP A 205 -2.70 10.61 -3.03
N ASP A 206 -3.31 11.21 -4.04
CA ASP A 206 -3.84 10.52 -5.21
C ASP A 206 -3.88 11.48 -6.41
N THR A 207 -3.35 11.03 -7.54
CA THR A 207 -3.33 11.81 -8.78
C THR A 207 -4.73 12.04 -9.34
N ASP A 208 -5.68 11.15 -9.05
CA ASP A 208 -7.06 11.26 -9.45
C ASP A 208 -7.80 12.18 -8.47
N THR A 209 -7.77 13.49 -8.74
CA THR A 209 -8.26 14.53 -7.82
C THR A 209 -9.76 14.44 -7.48
N SER A 210 -10.55 13.72 -8.27
CA SER A 210 -11.97 13.44 -7.99
C SER A 210 -12.19 12.44 -6.86
N ASP A 211 -11.16 11.66 -6.53
CA ASP A 211 -11.34 10.50 -5.68
C ASP A 211 -11.42 10.88 -4.20
N THR A 212 -12.08 10.04 -3.43
CA THR A 212 -12.21 10.20 -1.99
C THR A 212 -11.31 9.20 -1.29
N LEU A 213 -10.39 9.70 -0.47
CA LEU A 213 -9.43 8.84 0.23
C LEU A 213 -9.95 8.46 1.62
N THR A 214 -9.84 7.18 1.95
CA THR A 214 -10.12 6.64 3.28
C THR A 214 -8.87 5.98 3.83
N VAL A 215 -8.43 6.41 5.02
CA VAL A 215 -7.26 5.83 5.70
C VAL A 215 -7.71 4.96 6.87
N THR A 216 -7.13 3.77 6.98
CA THR A 216 -7.28 2.88 8.15
C THR A 216 -5.92 2.62 8.78
N GLU A 217 -5.82 2.87 10.08
CA GLU A 217 -4.62 2.69 10.89
C GLU A 217 -4.81 1.50 11.83
N LYS A 218 -3.86 0.58 11.83
CA LYS A 218 -3.87 -0.61 12.72
C LYS A 218 -2.53 -0.79 13.43
N VAL A 219 -2.59 -1.39 14.62
CA VAL A 219 -1.46 -2.11 15.21
C VAL A 219 -1.85 -3.57 15.37
N ASP A 220 -1.04 -4.45 14.83
CA ASP A 220 -1.31 -5.86 14.60
C ASP A 220 -2.69 -6.03 13.93
N THR A 221 -3.65 -6.65 14.61
CA THR A 221 -5.02 -6.83 14.10
C THR A 221 -5.98 -5.72 14.56
N THR A 222 -5.57 -4.87 15.50
CA THR A 222 -6.44 -3.89 16.15
C THR A 222 -6.48 -2.59 15.35
N THR A 223 -7.67 -2.15 14.96
CA THR A 223 -7.86 -0.84 14.31
C THR A 223 -7.80 0.26 15.35
N ILE A 224 -6.88 1.21 15.13
CA ILE A 224 -6.66 2.37 16.00
C ILE A 224 -7.59 3.51 15.58
N ARG A 225 -7.67 3.77 14.27
CA ARG A 225 -8.42 4.90 13.71
C ARG A 225 -8.77 4.65 12.25
N THR A 226 -9.91 5.18 11.82
CA THR A 226 -10.29 5.33 10.41
C THR A 226 -10.58 6.79 10.13
N ILE A 227 -9.98 7.33 9.06
CA ILE A 227 -10.16 8.71 8.60
C ILE A 227 -10.88 8.64 7.26
N ASN A 228 -12.17 9.00 7.27
CA ASN A 228 -12.94 9.15 6.03
C ASN A 228 -12.67 10.52 5.42
N ASN A 229 -12.58 10.59 4.09
CA ASN A 229 -12.29 11.83 3.35
C ASN A 229 -10.95 12.46 3.76
N ALA A 230 -9.88 11.64 3.82
CA ALA A 230 -8.54 12.13 4.06
C ALA A 230 -8.14 13.16 2.99
N VAL A 231 -7.57 14.27 3.44
CA VAL A 231 -7.12 15.40 2.65
C VAL A 231 -5.76 15.08 2.05
N ARG A 232 -5.66 15.19 0.72
CA ARG A 232 -4.42 14.98 -0.04
C ARG A 232 -3.30 15.90 0.47
N GLY A 233 -2.11 15.34 0.63
CA GLY A 233 -0.93 16.05 1.11
C GLY A 233 -0.97 16.49 2.58
N GLN A 234 -2.07 16.29 3.31
CA GLN A 234 -2.13 16.58 4.73
C GLN A 234 -1.26 15.58 5.51
N THR A 235 -0.46 16.09 6.44
CA THR A 235 0.25 15.24 7.41
C THR A 235 -0.72 14.79 8.50
N TYR A 236 -0.84 13.48 8.64
CA TYR A 236 -1.52 12.78 9.72
C TYR A 236 -0.50 12.23 10.72
N THR A 237 -0.91 12.16 11.99
CA THR A 237 -0.13 11.59 13.08
C THR A 237 -0.89 10.41 13.66
N LEU A 238 -0.39 9.19 13.45
CA LEU A 238 -0.87 7.97 14.11
C LEU A 238 -0.27 7.93 15.52
N ASP A 239 -1.11 7.78 16.55
CA ASP A 239 -0.70 7.76 17.95
C ASP A 239 -1.08 6.43 18.61
N LEU A 240 -0.09 5.75 19.21
CA LEU A 240 -0.29 4.46 19.88
C LEU A 240 -0.73 4.58 21.35
N SER A 241 -0.88 5.79 21.90
CA SER A 241 -1.17 6.01 23.32
C SER A 241 -2.43 5.28 23.81
N SER A 242 -3.48 5.20 22.99
CA SER A 242 -4.75 4.55 23.33
C SER A 242 -4.68 3.02 23.43
N VAL A 243 -3.69 2.40 22.79
CA VAL A 243 -3.52 0.93 22.68
C VAL A 243 -2.24 0.44 23.36
N TRP A 244 -1.34 1.33 23.75
CA TRP A 244 -0.01 0.97 24.24
C TRP A 244 -0.05 0.01 25.44
N SER A 245 -0.95 0.25 26.41
CA SER A 245 -1.05 -0.56 27.63
C SER A 245 -1.53 -1.99 27.36
N THR A 246 -2.22 -2.24 26.24
CA THR A 246 -2.74 -3.57 25.89
C THR A 246 -1.77 -4.39 25.03
N LEU A 247 -0.76 -3.74 24.44
CA LEU A 247 0.28 -4.45 23.69
C LEU A 247 1.17 -5.27 24.62
N SER A 248 1.42 -6.53 24.25
CA SER A 248 2.39 -7.38 24.92
C SER A 248 3.82 -6.85 24.76
N LEU A 249 4.78 -7.40 25.50
CA LEU A 249 6.18 -7.21 25.13
C LEU A 249 6.49 -8.02 23.86
N GLY A 250 7.38 -7.52 23.01
CA GLY A 250 7.79 -8.18 21.77
C GLY A 250 7.50 -7.37 20.51
N SER A 251 7.54 -8.04 19.36
CA SER A 251 7.37 -7.41 18.05
C SER A 251 5.92 -7.09 17.75
N HIS A 252 5.69 -5.91 17.17
CA HIS A 252 4.39 -5.41 16.73
C HIS A 252 4.52 -4.81 15.33
N THR A 253 3.40 -4.79 14.60
CA THR A 253 3.33 -4.23 13.24
C THR A 253 2.28 -3.15 13.18
N ILE A 254 2.65 -1.95 12.73
CA ILE A 254 1.72 -0.88 12.37
C ILE A 254 1.42 -1.01 10.88
N THR A 255 0.14 -0.99 10.53
CA THR A 255 -0.32 -0.99 9.13
C THR A 255 -1.18 0.23 8.89
N ILE A 256 -0.79 1.04 7.91
CA ILE A 256 -1.57 2.17 7.41
C ILE A 256 -2.01 1.82 6.01
N THR A 257 -3.31 1.73 5.77
CA THR A 257 -3.88 1.46 4.45
C THR A 257 -4.68 2.68 4.01
N VAL A 258 -4.44 3.15 2.79
CA VAL A 258 -5.28 4.14 2.13
C VAL A 258 -6.00 3.49 0.94
N THR A 259 -7.27 3.79 0.80
CA THR A 259 -8.14 3.29 -0.28
C THR A 259 -8.88 4.49 -0.90
N ASP A 260 -8.91 4.55 -2.22
CA ASP A 260 -9.78 5.48 -2.95
C ASP A 260 -11.22 4.92 -3.08
N ASP A 261 -12.17 5.71 -3.59
CA ASP A 261 -13.56 5.28 -3.79
C ASP A 261 -13.79 4.51 -5.11
N LYS A 262 -12.71 4.17 -5.82
CA LYS A 262 -12.68 3.45 -7.10
C LYS A 262 -11.94 2.10 -7.02
N GLY A 263 -11.52 1.70 -5.82
CA GLY A 263 -10.92 0.41 -5.50
C GLY A 263 -9.39 0.36 -5.49
N GLY A 264 -8.68 1.45 -5.79
CA GLY A 264 -7.24 1.53 -5.66
C GLY A 264 -6.82 1.61 -4.19
N THR A 265 -5.70 0.97 -3.87
CA THR A 265 -5.21 0.87 -2.49
C THR A 265 -3.69 0.98 -2.41
N ALA A 266 -3.18 1.59 -1.34
CA ALA A 266 -1.79 1.48 -0.92
C ALA A 266 -1.68 1.12 0.56
N THR A 267 -0.59 0.45 0.93
CA THR A 267 -0.30 0.06 2.31
C THR A 267 1.12 0.43 2.69
N ARG A 268 1.29 0.95 3.90
CA ARG A 268 2.57 1.28 4.54
C ARG A 268 2.68 0.50 5.84
N THR A 269 3.82 -0.16 6.03
CA THR A 269 4.06 -1.04 7.18
C THR A 269 5.27 -0.57 7.99
N TYR A 270 5.08 -0.43 9.30
CA TYR A 270 6.18 -0.22 10.23
C TYR A 270 6.23 -1.34 11.24
N THR A 271 7.42 -1.84 11.58
CA THR A 271 7.60 -2.78 12.68
C THR A 271 8.26 -2.09 13.86
N PHE A 272 7.97 -2.53 15.08
CA PHE A 272 8.69 -2.09 16.28
C PHE A 272 8.67 -3.19 17.33
N THR A 273 9.62 -3.15 18.26
CA THR A 273 9.63 -4.06 19.42
C THR A 273 9.27 -3.28 20.67
N LYS A 274 8.15 -3.61 21.31
CA LYS A 274 7.82 -3.11 22.63
C LYS A 274 8.71 -3.80 23.66
N THR A 275 9.52 -3.02 24.35
CA THR A 275 10.44 -3.49 25.39
C THR A 275 10.11 -2.83 26.71
N ASP A 276 10.42 -3.52 27.79
CA ASP A 276 10.44 -2.96 29.13
C ASP A 276 11.68 -3.47 29.84
N ASP A 277 12.29 -2.62 30.66
CA ASP A 277 13.49 -2.92 31.43
C ASP A 277 13.23 -2.96 32.92
N ARG A 278 11.98 -2.77 33.36
CA ARG A 278 11.68 -2.57 34.77
C ARG A 278 10.36 -3.18 35.22
N ILE A 279 10.40 -3.86 36.36
CA ILE A 279 9.21 -4.12 37.15
C ILE A 279 9.24 -3.13 38.31
N LYS A 280 8.24 -2.25 38.42
CA LYS A 280 8.09 -1.34 39.57
C LYS A 280 6.64 -1.24 40.02
N PHE A 281 6.37 -1.56 41.29
CA PHE A 281 5.02 -1.47 41.84
C PHE A 281 5.00 -1.19 43.34
N THR A 282 3.86 -0.69 43.81
CA THR A 282 3.51 -0.55 45.23
C THR A 282 2.15 -1.18 45.50
N LEU A 283 1.74 -1.29 46.76
CA LEU A 283 0.35 -1.62 47.07
C LEU A 283 -0.55 -0.47 46.58
N LYS A 284 -1.60 -0.82 45.85
CA LYS A 284 -2.63 0.13 45.39
C LYS A 284 -3.23 0.93 46.56
N ASN A 285 -3.44 0.26 47.69
CA ASN A 285 -3.89 0.86 48.94
C ASN A 285 -2.90 0.49 50.07
N PRO A 286 -2.34 1.46 50.82
CA PRO A 286 -1.58 1.17 52.02
C PRO A 286 -2.42 0.42 53.06
N ILE A 287 -1.78 -0.40 53.90
CA ILE A 287 -2.45 -1.09 55.01
C ILE A 287 -2.52 -0.15 56.21
N LYS A 288 -3.73 0.23 56.61
CA LYS A 288 -3.96 1.11 57.77
C LYS A 288 -3.54 0.47 59.08
N THR A 289 -2.86 1.25 59.92
CA THR A 289 -2.52 0.89 61.30
C THR A 289 -2.95 2.01 62.25
N SER A 290 -3.26 1.67 63.51
CA SER A 290 -3.63 2.65 64.55
C SER A 290 -2.41 3.39 65.10
N ILE A 291 -1.23 2.76 65.03
CA ILE A 291 0.07 3.30 65.48
C ILE A 291 1.14 3.04 64.41
N ALA A 292 2.31 3.68 64.55
CA ALA A 292 3.46 3.40 63.69
C ALA A 292 3.90 1.95 63.88
N ALA A 293 3.96 1.20 62.78
CA ALA A 293 4.61 -0.11 62.79
C ALA A 293 6.10 0.08 63.09
N LYS A 294 6.62 -0.76 63.99
CA LYS A 294 8.02 -0.74 64.42
C LYS A 294 8.87 -1.64 63.56
N LYS A 295 8.34 -2.78 63.12
CA LYS A 295 9.05 -3.71 62.24
C LYS A 295 8.19 -4.25 61.12
N ILE A 296 8.85 -4.65 60.04
CA ILE A 296 8.24 -5.38 58.93
C ILE A 296 9.14 -6.54 58.51
N VAL A 297 8.52 -7.66 58.17
CA VAL A 297 9.18 -8.76 57.45
C VAL A 297 8.51 -8.85 56.09
N VAL A 298 9.29 -8.72 55.02
CA VAL A 298 8.82 -8.91 53.64
C VAL A 298 9.49 -10.15 53.07
N SER A 299 8.72 -11.00 52.40
CA SER A 299 9.21 -12.20 51.73
C SER A 299 8.58 -12.31 50.35
N GLY A 300 9.29 -12.90 49.39
CA GLY A 300 8.76 -13.08 48.05
C GLY A 300 9.61 -14.01 47.22
N VAL A 301 9.02 -14.45 46.10
CA VAL A 301 9.67 -15.26 45.08
C VAL A 301 9.92 -14.34 43.88
N VAL A 302 11.18 -14.00 43.67
CA VAL A 302 11.63 -13.10 42.60
C VAL A 302 12.76 -13.74 41.81
N THR A 303 12.75 -13.56 40.50
CA THR A 303 13.87 -13.91 39.61
C THR A 303 14.63 -12.65 39.27
N VAL A 304 15.84 -12.51 39.83
CA VAL A 304 16.75 -11.39 39.58
C VAL A 304 18.02 -11.95 38.94
N PRO A 305 18.10 -11.97 37.60
CA PRO A 305 19.24 -12.52 36.88
C PRO A 305 20.51 -11.66 37.08
N LYS A 306 21.67 -12.26 36.80
CA LYS A 306 22.95 -11.55 36.88
C LYS A 306 22.95 -10.33 35.96
N GLY A 307 23.29 -9.16 36.51
CA GLY A 307 23.27 -7.89 35.79
C GLY A 307 22.01 -7.05 36.01
N ALA A 308 20.97 -7.63 36.62
CA ALA A 308 19.80 -6.90 37.12
C ALA A 308 20.02 -6.42 38.57
N THR A 309 19.27 -5.41 38.99
CA THR A 309 19.25 -4.91 40.37
C THR A 309 17.87 -5.03 40.98
N LEU A 310 17.82 -5.36 42.26
CA LEU A 310 16.60 -5.39 43.07
C LEU A 310 16.66 -4.27 44.10
N SER A 311 15.58 -3.51 44.23
CA SER A 311 15.32 -2.61 45.35
C SER A 311 13.96 -2.94 45.96
N VAL A 312 13.93 -3.19 47.26
CA VAL A 312 12.71 -3.35 48.03
C VAL A 312 12.69 -2.26 49.09
N LYS A 313 11.62 -1.46 49.11
CA LYS A 313 11.43 -0.40 50.10
C LYS A 313 10.13 -0.60 50.87
N ALA A 314 10.09 -0.12 52.09
CA ALA A 314 8.86 -0.06 52.89
C ALA A 314 8.74 1.29 53.58
N CYS A 315 7.52 1.68 53.90
CA CYS A 315 7.24 2.84 54.76
C CYS A 315 6.16 2.47 55.77
N ASN A 316 6.17 3.10 56.94
CA ASN A 316 5.12 2.96 57.96
C ASN A 316 4.12 4.13 57.95
N ASN A 317 4.33 5.16 57.10
CA ASN A 317 3.48 6.32 56.87
C ASN A 317 2.92 6.39 55.43
N GLY A 318 2.54 5.26 54.84
CA GLY A 318 2.09 5.12 53.46
C GLY A 318 0.85 5.93 53.03
N PHE A 319 0.12 6.54 53.96
CA PHE A 319 -0.98 7.47 53.67
C PHE A 319 -0.51 8.93 53.50
N ASP A 320 0.74 9.24 53.81
CA ASP A 320 1.30 10.57 53.58
C ASP A 320 1.35 10.84 52.07
N SER A 321 1.22 12.12 51.67
CA SER A 321 1.38 12.50 50.27
C SER A 321 2.81 12.22 49.76
N ASN A 322 3.78 12.24 50.69
CA ASN A 322 5.18 11.90 50.46
C ASN A 322 5.65 10.92 51.56
N PRO A 323 5.39 9.61 51.44
CA PRO A 323 5.80 8.64 52.44
C PRO A 323 7.32 8.56 52.60
N THR A 324 7.78 8.24 53.80
CA THR A 324 9.19 8.06 54.13
C THR A 324 9.59 6.63 53.76
N TRP A 325 10.08 6.44 52.54
CA TRP A 325 10.51 5.14 52.05
C TRP A 325 11.89 4.76 52.60
N GLU A 326 11.94 3.65 53.33
CA GLU A 326 13.15 3.07 53.89
C GLU A 326 13.59 1.86 53.05
N ASP A 327 14.89 1.72 52.77
CA ASP A 327 15.43 0.61 52.00
C ASP A 327 15.51 -0.65 52.86
N ILE A 328 14.76 -1.67 52.47
CA ILE A 328 14.68 -2.96 53.16
C ILE A 328 15.28 -4.08 52.32
N THR A 329 16.00 -3.78 51.24
CA THR A 329 16.50 -4.78 50.26
C THR A 329 17.36 -5.85 50.94
N THR A 330 18.29 -5.46 51.80
CA THR A 330 19.14 -6.39 52.56
C THR A 330 18.31 -7.28 53.49
N ALA A 331 17.32 -6.70 54.18
CA ALA A 331 16.44 -7.44 55.07
C ALA A 331 15.57 -8.44 54.29
N PHE A 332 15.04 -8.04 53.13
CA PHE A 332 14.29 -8.91 52.22
C PHE A 332 15.15 -10.09 51.73
N LEU A 333 16.36 -9.83 51.23
CA LEU A 333 17.28 -10.87 50.73
C LEU A 333 17.70 -11.84 51.84
N ASN A 334 17.92 -11.34 53.06
CA ASN A 334 18.33 -12.15 54.21
C ASN A 334 17.15 -12.77 54.97
N ARG A 335 15.90 -12.52 54.54
CA ARG A 335 14.67 -12.96 55.23
C ARG A 335 14.60 -12.50 56.69
N GLN A 336 14.98 -11.25 56.93
CA GLN A 336 15.05 -10.62 58.24
C GLN A 336 13.97 -9.55 58.43
N ALA A 337 13.65 -9.28 59.69
CA ALA A 337 12.83 -8.13 60.04
C ALA A 337 13.63 -6.83 59.86
N TYR A 338 13.02 -5.84 59.20
CA TYR A 338 13.51 -4.48 59.15
C TYR A 338 12.85 -3.67 60.27
N SER A 339 13.64 -2.87 60.99
CA SER A 339 13.12 -1.95 62.01
C SER A 339 13.02 -0.55 61.42
N PHE A 340 11.81 0.01 61.39
CA PHE A 340 11.58 1.35 60.86
C PHE A 340 12.27 2.40 61.72
N THR A 341 12.93 3.35 61.07
CA THR A 341 13.53 4.53 61.69
C THR A 341 12.55 5.71 61.68
N ASN A 342 11.59 5.72 60.75
CA ASN A 342 10.58 6.77 60.70
C ASN A 342 9.64 6.70 61.90
N THR A 343 9.56 7.81 62.63
CA THR A 343 8.69 7.99 63.81
C THR A 343 7.66 9.10 63.62
N THR A 344 7.57 9.67 62.41
CA THR A 344 6.65 10.78 62.10
C THR A 344 5.69 10.44 60.95
N LYS A 345 4.52 11.10 60.92
CA LYS A 345 3.58 11.09 59.78
C LYS A 345 2.92 12.45 59.61
N THR A 346 2.43 12.72 58.40
CA THR A 346 1.68 13.94 58.07
C THR A 346 0.20 13.67 57.84
N ALA A 347 -0.18 12.45 57.44
CA ALA A 347 -1.56 12.04 57.28
C ALA A 347 -2.25 11.77 58.63
N SER A 348 -3.58 11.65 58.60
CA SER A 348 -4.39 11.33 59.80
C SER A 348 -4.10 9.92 60.34
N ASN A 349 -3.85 8.95 59.46
CA ASN A 349 -3.60 7.56 59.82
C ASN A 349 -2.15 7.14 59.53
N TRP A 350 -1.62 6.23 60.34
CA TRP A 350 -0.44 5.45 59.98
C TRP A 350 -0.82 4.40 58.94
N GLY A 351 0.17 3.91 58.19
CA GLY A 351 -0.08 2.77 57.32
C GLY A 351 1.15 2.26 56.61
N ILE A 352 1.17 0.96 56.34
CA ILE A 352 2.30 0.31 55.70
C ILE A 352 2.10 0.30 54.19
N ASN A 353 3.14 0.65 53.45
CA ASN A 353 3.23 0.34 52.03
C ASN A 353 4.61 -0.25 51.73
N ILE A 354 4.69 -0.99 50.63
CA ILE A 354 5.91 -1.61 50.14
C ILE A 354 6.09 -1.25 48.67
N GLN A 355 7.33 -1.18 48.22
CA GLN A 355 7.70 -0.93 46.84
C GLN A 355 8.71 -1.99 46.41
N PHE A 356 8.44 -2.63 45.29
CA PHE A 356 9.43 -3.44 44.58
C PHE A 356 9.86 -2.70 43.32
N GLU A 357 11.15 -2.69 43.05
CA GLU A 357 11.74 -2.27 41.78
C GLU A 357 12.80 -3.29 41.38
N ILE A 358 12.62 -3.94 40.23
CA ILE A 358 13.66 -4.74 39.57
C ILE A 358 14.01 -4.02 38.27
N LEU A 359 15.26 -3.60 38.14
CA LEU A 359 15.78 -3.03 36.90
C LEU A 359 16.64 -4.08 36.19
N LYS A 360 16.34 -4.35 34.92
CA LYS A 360 16.96 -5.41 34.13
C LYS A 360 18.46 -5.19 33.89
N GLY A 361 18.90 -3.93 33.82
CA GLY A 361 20.31 -3.58 33.69
C GLY A 361 20.96 -4.23 32.45
N THR A 362 22.01 -5.02 32.66
CA THR A 362 22.69 -5.77 31.58
C THR A 362 22.19 -7.20 31.42
N ALA A 363 21.20 -7.63 32.21
CA ALA A 363 20.69 -8.99 32.14
C ALA A 363 19.91 -9.23 30.85
N THR A 364 20.10 -10.40 30.25
CA THR A 364 19.33 -10.85 29.07
C THR A 364 18.09 -11.65 29.46
N ASP A 365 18.17 -12.38 30.57
CA ASP A 365 17.11 -13.26 31.07
C ASP A 365 15.91 -12.47 31.60
N GLN A 366 14.80 -13.16 31.86
CA GLN A 366 13.58 -12.55 32.39
C GLN A 366 13.77 -12.08 33.84
N ILE A 367 13.19 -10.93 34.16
CA ILE A 367 12.94 -10.50 35.54
C ILE A 367 11.51 -10.91 35.89
N ILE A 368 11.31 -11.52 37.05
CA ILE A 368 9.99 -12.09 37.45
C ILE A 368 9.72 -11.77 38.91
N VAL A 369 8.45 -11.49 39.23
CA VAL A 369 7.91 -11.50 40.59
C VAL A 369 6.73 -12.47 40.61
N ASP A 370 6.92 -13.67 41.15
CA ASP A 370 5.88 -14.71 41.19
C ASP A 370 4.90 -14.49 42.35
N GLY A 371 5.37 -13.87 43.43
CA GLY A 371 4.54 -13.54 44.58
C GLY A 371 5.34 -12.92 45.71
N PHE A 372 4.65 -12.24 46.61
CA PHE A 372 5.22 -11.69 47.83
C PHE A 372 4.19 -11.72 48.97
N GLY A 373 4.68 -11.63 50.19
CA GLY A 373 3.89 -11.51 51.42
C GLY A 373 4.68 -10.73 52.47
N PHE A 374 3.99 -10.25 53.48
CA PHE A 374 4.63 -9.52 54.57
C PHE A 374 3.84 -9.62 55.87
N SER A 375 4.55 -9.44 56.98
CA SER A 375 4.00 -9.29 58.33
C SER A 375 4.65 -8.08 59.01
N PHE A 376 3.98 -7.53 60.02
CA PHE A 376 4.45 -6.33 60.72
C PHE A 376 3.96 -6.31 62.17
N GLU A 377 4.64 -5.55 63.02
CA GLU A 377 4.30 -5.31 64.43
C GLU A 377 4.43 -3.84 64.82
#